data_AF-A0A4Y7LDW7-F1
#
_entry.id   AF-A0A4Y7LDW7-F1
#
_cell.length_a   1.000
_cell.length_b   1.000
_cell.length_c   1.000
_cell.angle_alpha   90.00
_cell.angle_beta   90.00
_cell.angle_gamma   90.00
#
_symmetry.space_group_name_H-M   'P 1'
#
loop_
_entity.id
_entity.type
_entity.pdbx_description
1 polymer ?
#
loop_
_entity_poly.entity_id
_entity_poly.type
_entity_poly.pdbx_seq_one_letter_code
_entity_poly.pdbx_strand_id
1 'polypeptide(L)'
;MSTFSLYLLFLCLTLFAGKASSAIAPALYLFGGSSLDTGNNNFLQTQAKANFSPYGIDFPGGSTGRYTNCATSGDFIAAYLSLSERQRQTIITGINYASSAAGILPESETALGDILSLDEQINYFRTTVRNDLPQIFRTPRVLSHYLSRSVFVIAIGSTFFRADGYTESYAQFQDPVKYGFSEVRTPCCAVGALGTCLPGQEPYTDRNNHLYYDGVHPVQLVNYQFARNCFSGSTVCTPINIRQLAFKL
;
A
#
# COMPACT_ATOMS: atom_id res chain seq x y z
N MET A 1 -17.11 8.48 -34.65
CA MET A 1 -17.04 8.03 -33.23
C MET A 1 -18.07 6.93 -33.03
N SER A 2 -17.75 5.86 -32.29
CA SER A 2 -18.71 4.78 -32.02
C SER A 2 -19.76 5.24 -31.01
N THR A 3 -20.91 4.56 -30.96
CA THR A 3 -21.96 4.77 -29.95
C THR A 3 -21.42 4.62 -28.52
N PHE A 4 -20.48 3.69 -28.33
CA PHE A 4 -19.79 3.49 -27.05
C PHE A 4 -18.91 4.69 -26.66
N SER A 5 -18.17 5.27 -27.62
CA SER A 5 -17.38 6.48 -27.36
C SER A 5 -18.25 7.69 -27.02
N LEU A 6 -19.40 7.85 -27.67
CA LEU A 6 -20.38 8.89 -27.34
C LEU A 6 -20.97 8.72 -25.94
N TYR A 7 -21.23 7.47 -25.53
CA TYR A 7 -21.69 7.16 -24.17
C TYR A 7 -20.64 7.51 -23.11
N LEU A 8 -19.36 7.19 -23.33
CA LEU A 8 -18.29 7.54 -22.40
C LEU A 8 -18.06 9.05 -22.30
N LEU A 9 -18.16 9.78 -23.41
CA LEU A 9 -18.12 11.25 -23.41
C LEU A 9 -19.31 11.81 -22.61
N PHE A 10 -20.52 11.26 -22.81
CA PHE A 10 -21.69 11.66 -22.03
C PHE A 10 -21.55 11.35 -20.53
N LEU A 11 -20.95 10.20 -20.18
CA LEU A 11 -20.64 9.83 -18.80
C LEU A 11 -19.65 10.83 -18.18
N CYS A 12 -18.58 11.18 -18.89
CA CYS A 12 -17.64 12.21 -18.49
C CYS A 12 -18.35 13.56 -18.21
N LEU A 13 -19.25 13.99 -19.10
CA LEU A 13 -20.00 15.24 -18.92
C LEU A 13 -20.99 15.19 -17.74
N THR A 14 -21.58 14.03 -17.47
CA THR A 14 -22.62 13.87 -16.42
C THR A 14 -22.06 13.63 -15.03
N LEU A 15 -20.83 13.09 -14.90
CA LEU A 15 -20.13 12.94 -13.62
C LEU A 15 -20.06 14.24 -12.81
N PHE A 16 -19.96 15.38 -13.49
CA PHE A 16 -19.84 16.71 -12.87
C PHE A 16 -21.16 17.49 -12.82
N ALA A 17 -22.25 16.91 -13.35
CA ALA A 17 -23.60 17.46 -13.30
C ALA A 17 -24.39 16.80 -12.15
N GLY A 18 -23.93 17.00 -10.91
CA GLY A 18 -24.45 16.28 -9.74
C GLY A 18 -25.92 16.59 -9.42
N LYS A 19 -26.74 15.53 -9.25
CA LYS A 19 -28.00 15.59 -8.48
C LYS A 19 -27.71 15.28 -7.02
N ALA A 20 -28.34 16.02 -6.10
CA ALA A 20 -28.24 15.75 -4.67
C ALA A 20 -28.92 14.42 -4.32
N SER A 21 -28.11 13.44 -3.88
CA SER A 21 -28.57 12.18 -3.27
C SER A 21 -27.93 12.04 -1.88
N SER A 22 -28.44 11.14 -1.06
CA SER A 22 -27.82 10.81 0.22
C SER A 22 -26.52 10.05 -0.02
N ALA A 23 -25.41 10.54 0.55
CA ALA A 23 -24.10 9.91 0.39
C ALA A 23 -24.07 8.53 1.08
N ILE A 24 -23.51 7.53 0.41
CA ILE A 24 -23.39 6.15 0.93
C ILE A 24 -22.30 6.07 2.00
N ALA A 25 -21.21 6.81 1.77
CA ALA A 25 -20.13 7.03 2.71
C ALA A 25 -19.93 8.54 2.91
N PRO A 26 -19.47 8.99 4.08
CA PRO A 26 -19.27 10.41 4.34
C PRO A 26 -18.09 10.99 3.54
N ALA A 27 -17.05 10.19 3.25
CA ALA A 27 -15.87 10.66 2.55
C ALA A 27 -15.11 9.53 1.83
N LEU A 28 -14.30 9.92 0.84
CA LEU A 28 -13.37 9.09 0.11
C LEU A 28 -11.96 9.67 0.20
N TYR A 29 -11.02 8.89 0.73
CA TYR A 29 -9.60 9.24 0.75
C TYR A 29 -8.84 8.36 -0.24
N LEU A 30 -8.11 9.00 -1.16
CA LEU A 30 -7.37 8.33 -2.22
C LEU A 30 -5.86 8.48 -1.99
N PHE A 31 -5.13 7.38 -2.10
CA PHE A 31 -3.67 7.30 -2.05
C PHE A 31 -3.21 6.49 -3.25
N GLY A 32 -2.16 6.90 -3.94
CA GLY A 32 -1.74 6.16 -5.13
C GLY A 32 -0.83 6.91 -6.09
N GLY A 33 -0.69 6.29 -7.25
CA GLY A 33 0.08 6.78 -8.39
C GLY A 33 -0.78 7.53 -9.43
N SER A 34 -0.33 7.52 -10.68
CA SER A 34 -0.97 8.15 -11.84
C SER A 34 -2.42 7.68 -12.10
N SER A 35 -2.77 6.47 -11.67
CA SER A 35 -4.13 5.91 -11.84
C SER A 35 -5.20 6.62 -11.02
N LEU A 36 -4.80 7.32 -9.95
CA LEU A 36 -5.68 8.10 -9.08
C LEU A 36 -5.34 9.58 -9.07
N ASP A 37 -4.17 10.00 -9.54
CA ASP A 37 -3.76 11.41 -9.57
C ASP A 37 -4.75 12.26 -10.41
N THR A 38 -5.24 13.33 -9.77
CA THR A 38 -6.18 14.27 -10.37
C THR A 38 -5.56 15.64 -10.67
N GLY A 39 -4.22 15.71 -10.70
CA GLY A 39 -3.45 16.90 -11.01
C GLY A 39 -2.60 17.44 -9.86
N ASN A 40 -2.36 16.64 -8.82
CA ASN A 40 -1.49 17.05 -7.70
C ASN A 40 -0.07 17.36 -8.21
N ASN A 41 0.42 16.59 -9.18
CA ASN A 41 1.74 16.80 -9.78
C ASN A 41 1.88 18.13 -10.53
N ASN A 42 0.78 18.81 -10.87
CA ASN A 42 0.85 20.12 -11.52
C ASN A 42 1.53 21.16 -10.63
N PHE A 43 1.44 21.00 -9.31
CA PHE A 43 2.00 21.89 -8.29
C PHE A 43 3.43 21.54 -7.86
N LEU A 44 4.02 20.47 -8.41
CA LEU A 44 5.36 19.98 -8.08
C LEU A 44 6.37 20.36 -9.16
N GLN A 45 7.67 20.41 -8.83
CA GLN A 45 8.75 20.54 -9.83
C GLN A 45 9.13 19.15 -10.35
N THR A 46 8.32 18.64 -11.28
CA THR A 46 8.43 17.26 -11.79
C THR A 46 8.12 17.16 -13.28
N GLN A 47 8.67 16.15 -13.93
CA GLN A 47 8.32 15.73 -15.29
C GLN A 47 7.08 14.83 -15.33
N ALA A 48 6.68 14.27 -14.19
CA ALA A 48 5.50 13.42 -14.06
C ALA A 48 4.20 14.24 -14.04
N LYS A 49 3.94 15.01 -15.11
CA LYS A 49 2.72 15.81 -15.29
C LYS A 49 1.89 15.29 -16.46
N ALA A 50 0.58 15.43 -16.36
CA ALA A 50 -0.37 15.15 -17.45
C ALA A 50 -1.29 16.36 -17.70
N ASN A 51 -0.76 17.58 -17.59
CA ASN A 51 -1.48 18.85 -17.79
C ASN A 51 -1.39 19.37 -19.24
N PHE A 52 -1.24 18.47 -20.21
CA PHE A 52 -1.11 18.79 -21.63
C PHE A 52 -1.95 17.85 -22.49
N SER A 53 -2.25 18.27 -23.72
CA SER A 53 -2.97 17.44 -24.70
C SER A 53 -2.15 16.19 -25.08
N PRO A 54 -2.74 14.99 -25.19
CA PRO A 54 -4.17 14.69 -25.30
C PRO A 54 -4.87 14.35 -23.97
N TYR A 55 -4.23 14.54 -22.82
CA TYR A 55 -4.87 14.27 -21.53
C TYR A 55 -6.02 15.24 -21.29
N GLY A 56 -7.13 14.72 -20.78
CA GLY A 56 -8.36 15.48 -20.55
C GLY A 56 -9.07 15.97 -21.82
N ILE A 57 -8.82 15.37 -22.98
CA ILE A 57 -9.46 15.78 -24.25
C ILE A 57 -11.00 15.74 -24.21
N ASP A 58 -11.59 14.90 -23.35
CA ASP A 58 -13.05 14.79 -23.19
C ASP A 58 -13.59 15.72 -22.10
N PHE A 59 -12.73 16.41 -21.34
CA PHE A 59 -13.17 17.47 -20.44
C PHE A 59 -13.46 18.76 -21.21
N PRO A 60 -14.59 19.44 -20.94
CA PRO A 60 -14.86 20.75 -21.53
C PRO A 60 -13.78 21.80 -21.24
N GLY A 61 -13.10 21.69 -20.08
CA GLY A 61 -12.01 22.56 -19.67
C GLY A 61 -10.61 22.11 -20.12
N GLY A 62 -10.49 21.01 -20.86
CA GLY A 62 -9.23 20.42 -21.26
C GLY A 62 -8.48 19.70 -20.13
N SER A 63 -7.15 19.68 -20.23
CA SER A 63 -6.31 18.89 -19.35
C SER A 63 -6.36 19.34 -17.89
N THR A 64 -6.59 18.40 -16.98
CA THR A 64 -6.65 18.65 -15.52
C THR A 64 -5.43 18.12 -14.75
N GLY A 65 -4.51 17.41 -15.42
CA GLY A 65 -3.43 16.66 -14.77
C GLY A 65 -3.76 15.17 -14.52
N ARG A 66 -4.95 14.70 -14.90
CA ARG A 66 -5.32 13.28 -14.90
C ARG A 66 -4.66 12.54 -16.06
N TYR A 67 -4.11 11.36 -15.79
CA TYR A 67 -3.50 10.47 -16.81
C TYR A 67 -4.56 9.68 -17.60
N THR A 68 -5.54 10.37 -18.16
CA THR A 68 -6.64 9.79 -18.93
C THR A 68 -7.28 10.86 -19.84
N ASN A 69 -8.17 10.44 -20.74
CA ASN A 69 -8.99 11.34 -21.57
C ASN A 69 -10.05 12.10 -20.75
N CYS A 70 -10.48 11.59 -19.58
CA CYS A 70 -11.36 12.30 -18.65
C CYS A 70 -11.20 11.85 -17.18
N ALA A 71 -12.12 11.06 -16.64
CA ALA A 71 -12.22 10.72 -15.22
C ALA A 71 -11.33 9.54 -14.84
N THR A 72 -10.72 9.57 -13.66
CA THR A 72 -9.98 8.44 -13.09
C THR A 72 -10.94 7.45 -12.40
N SER A 73 -10.44 6.29 -12.01
CA SER A 73 -11.22 5.36 -11.17
C SER A 73 -11.67 6.00 -9.86
N GLY A 74 -10.86 6.92 -9.29
CA GLY A 74 -11.21 7.69 -8.11
C GLY A 74 -12.44 8.60 -8.31
N ASP A 75 -12.54 9.27 -9.47
CA ASP A 75 -13.71 10.09 -9.80
C ASP A 75 -14.99 9.24 -9.89
N PHE A 76 -14.91 8.07 -10.54
CA PHE A 76 -16.06 7.16 -10.64
C PHE A 76 -16.48 6.59 -9.28
N ILE A 77 -15.53 6.20 -8.43
CA ILE A 77 -15.82 5.73 -7.07
C ILE A 77 -16.50 6.83 -6.26
N ALA A 78 -16.03 8.08 -6.34
CA ALA A 78 -16.66 9.21 -5.66
C ALA A 78 -18.12 9.41 -6.12
N ALA A 79 -18.37 9.30 -7.42
CA ALA A 79 -19.71 9.38 -7.99
C ALA A 79 -20.61 8.22 -7.51
N TYR A 80 -20.12 6.98 -7.49
CA TYR A 80 -20.87 5.84 -6.98
C TYR A 80 -21.18 5.93 -5.49
N LEU A 81 -20.30 6.55 -4.71
CA LEU A 81 -20.55 6.84 -3.29
C LEU A 81 -21.52 8.01 -3.08
N SER A 82 -21.97 8.67 -4.15
CA SER A 82 -22.84 9.86 -4.11
C SER A 82 -22.23 11.00 -3.29
N LEU A 83 -20.90 11.17 -3.37
CA LEU A 83 -20.22 12.30 -2.73
C LEU A 83 -20.57 13.61 -3.44
N SER A 84 -20.78 14.67 -2.66
CA SER A 84 -21.23 15.96 -3.17
C SER A 84 -20.14 16.66 -3.98
N GLU A 85 -20.39 16.81 -5.28
CA GLU A 85 -19.57 17.62 -6.19
C GLU A 85 -19.37 19.06 -5.70
N ARG A 86 -20.43 19.66 -5.16
CA ARG A 86 -20.36 21.01 -4.57
C ARG A 86 -19.37 21.09 -3.41
N GLN A 87 -19.14 19.98 -2.73
CA GLN A 87 -18.22 19.87 -1.61
C GLN A 87 -16.87 19.25 -2.00
N ARG A 88 -16.62 18.93 -3.27
CA ARG A 88 -15.36 18.34 -3.75
C ARG A 88 -14.13 19.18 -3.41
N GLN A 89 -14.29 20.51 -3.33
CA GLN A 89 -13.23 21.43 -2.93
C GLN A 89 -13.09 21.59 -1.40
N THR A 90 -13.92 20.89 -0.63
CA THR A 90 -13.85 20.85 0.83
C THR A 90 -13.29 19.51 1.29
N ILE A 91 -12.66 19.51 2.46
CA ILE A 91 -12.11 18.28 3.05
C ILE A 91 -13.18 17.33 3.61
N ILE A 92 -14.46 17.75 3.61
CA ILE A 92 -15.60 17.05 4.25
C ILE A 92 -15.95 15.77 3.49
N THR A 93 -15.75 15.73 2.18
CA THR A 93 -16.00 14.54 1.35
C THR A 93 -14.73 13.71 1.11
N GLY A 94 -13.67 14.00 1.86
CA GLY A 94 -12.36 13.37 1.72
C GLY A 94 -11.42 14.12 0.77
N ILE A 95 -10.22 13.59 0.61
CA ILE A 95 -9.11 14.22 -0.12
C ILE A 95 -8.41 13.17 -0.99
N ASN A 96 -8.01 13.57 -2.19
CA ASN A 96 -7.13 12.78 -3.04
C ASN A 96 -5.67 13.19 -2.84
N TYR A 97 -4.88 12.32 -2.21
CA TYR A 97 -3.45 12.49 -1.98
C TYR A 97 -2.58 11.86 -3.08
N ALA A 98 -3.18 11.13 -4.03
CA ALA A 98 -2.41 10.42 -5.06
C ALA A 98 -1.54 11.36 -5.89
N SER A 99 -0.39 10.88 -6.33
CA SER A 99 0.59 11.64 -7.11
C SER A 99 1.21 10.73 -8.16
N SER A 100 1.27 11.18 -9.41
CA SER A 100 1.93 10.41 -10.47
C SER A 100 3.40 10.14 -10.13
N ALA A 101 3.92 9.01 -10.62
CA ALA A 101 5.24 8.47 -10.27
C ALA A 101 5.44 8.09 -8.79
N ALA A 102 4.42 8.23 -7.93
CA ALA A 102 4.56 7.85 -6.53
C ALA A 102 4.78 6.34 -6.37
N GLY A 103 5.92 6.00 -5.76
CA GLY A 103 6.20 4.69 -5.21
C GLY A 103 6.04 4.65 -3.70
N ILE A 104 6.17 3.43 -3.14
CA ILE A 104 6.12 3.24 -1.69
C ILE A 104 7.35 3.82 -1.00
N LEU A 105 8.51 3.61 -1.59
CA LEU A 105 9.77 4.14 -1.08
C LEU A 105 9.97 5.57 -1.60
N PRO A 106 10.35 6.54 -0.75
CA PRO A 106 10.62 7.92 -1.17
C PRO A 106 11.65 8.06 -2.29
N GLU A 107 12.56 7.09 -2.40
CA GLU A 107 13.63 7.06 -3.40
C GLU A 107 13.12 6.63 -4.80
N SER A 108 11.91 6.08 -4.88
CA SER A 108 11.32 5.62 -6.13
C SER A 108 11.10 6.78 -7.09
N GLU A 109 11.53 6.59 -8.35
CA GLU A 109 11.24 7.51 -9.47
C GLU A 109 11.74 8.96 -9.29
N THR A 110 12.60 9.24 -8.32
CA THR A 110 13.21 10.57 -8.05
C THR A 110 13.91 11.21 -9.26
N ALA A 111 14.28 10.42 -10.27
CA ALA A 111 14.78 10.90 -11.55
C ALA A 111 13.80 11.83 -12.30
N LEU A 112 12.50 11.78 -11.98
CA LEU A 112 11.47 12.62 -12.58
C LEU A 112 11.31 13.97 -11.87
N GLY A 113 11.96 14.21 -10.73
CA GLY A 113 11.84 15.41 -9.90
C GLY A 113 11.04 15.17 -8.62
N ASP A 114 10.35 16.21 -8.13
CA ASP A 114 9.54 16.13 -6.91
C ASP A 114 8.39 15.12 -7.07
N ILE A 115 8.21 14.24 -6.07
CA ILE A 115 7.17 13.21 -6.05
C ILE A 115 6.58 13.18 -4.65
N LEU A 116 5.25 13.01 -4.54
CA LEU A 116 4.62 12.71 -3.25
C LEU A 116 4.60 11.20 -3.06
N SER A 117 5.66 10.66 -2.45
CA SER A 117 5.79 9.25 -2.07
C SER A 117 4.63 8.79 -1.18
N LEU A 118 4.40 7.48 -1.03
CA LEU A 118 3.33 7.00 -0.16
C LEU A 118 3.44 7.55 1.27
N ASP A 119 4.66 7.66 1.79
CA ASP A 119 4.90 8.21 3.13
C ASP A 119 4.44 9.67 3.22
N GLU A 120 4.75 10.49 2.21
CA GLU A 120 4.28 11.87 2.14
C GLU A 120 2.75 11.96 2.02
N GLN A 121 2.12 11.10 1.22
CA GLN A 121 0.66 11.03 1.12
C GLN A 121 0.02 10.68 2.48
N ILE A 122 0.61 9.73 3.23
CA ILE A 122 0.19 9.39 4.59
C ILE A 122 0.43 10.55 5.56
N ASN A 123 1.54 11.29 5.42
CA ASN A 123 1.85 12.45 6.24
C ASN A 123 0.86 13.60 5.99
N TYR A 124 0.44 13.82 4.75
CA TYR A 124 -0.63 14.77 4.43
C TYR A 124 -1.96 14.33 5.03
N PHE A 125 -2.34 13.06 4.91
CA PHE A 125 -3.54 12.56 5.58
C PHE A 125 -3.49 12.73 7.10
N ARG A 126 -2.35 12.43 7.72
CA ARG A 126 -2.13 12.66 9.15
C ARG A 126 -2.31 14.14 9.51
N THR A 127 -1.81 15.04 8.68
CA THR A 127 -1.99 16.49 8.84
C THR A 127 -3.46 16.87 8.76
N THR A 128 -4.18 16.37 7.74
CA THR A 128 -5.63 16.57 7.60
C THR A 128 -6.41 16.09 8.82
N VAL A 129 -6.10 14.90 9.34
CA VAL A 129 -6.80 14.34 10.51
C VAL A 129 -6.47 15.12 11.80
N ARG A 130 -5.24 15.60 11.96
CA ARG A 130 -4.80 16.28 13.19
C ARG A 130 -5.13 17.76 13.23
N ASN A 131 -5.11 18.43 12.08
CA ASN A 131 -5.14 19.89 12.02
C ASN A 131 -6.45 20.41 11.41
N ASP A 132 -6.90 19.79 10.33
CA ASP A 132 -7.98 20.35 9.51
C ASP A 132 -9.35 19.81 9.92
N LEU A 133 -9.50 18.49 10.00
CA LEU A 133 -10.77 17.84 10.36
C LEU A 133 -11.31 18.21 11.76
N PRO A 134 -10.49 18.44 12.80
CA PRO A 134 -10.99 18.86 14.10
C PRO A 134 -11.72 20.21 14.08
N GLN A 135 -11.47 21.07 13.08
CA GLN A 135 -12.21 22.33 12.90
C GLN A 135 -13.68 22.09 12.52
N ILE A 136 -13.96 20.94 11.92
CA ILE A 136 -15.28 20.53 11.42
C ILE A 136 -15.93 19.55 12.41
N PHE A 137 -15.19 18.51 12.78
CA PHE A 137 -15.60 17.44 13.70
C PHE A 137 -15.03 17.68 15.08
N ARG A 138 -15.65 18.61 15.80
CA ARG A 138 -15.14 19.25 17.04
C ARG A 138 -14.81 18.33 18.22
N THR A 139 -15.14 17.04 18.16
CA THR A 139 -14.81 16.09 19.23
C THR A 139 -14.13 14.84 18.67
N PRO A 140 -13.19 14.23 19.41
CA PRO A 140 -12.54 12.99 18.98
C PRO A 140 -13.52 11.86 18.66
N ARG A 141 -14.64 11.79 19.39
CA ARG A 141 -15.70 10.79 19.16
C ARG A 141 -16.38 10.97 17.80
N VAL A 142 -16.76 12.20 17.47
CA VAL A 142 -17.41 12.50 16.19
C VAL A 142 -16.43 12.31 15.04
N LEU A 143 -15.19 12.78 15.19
CA LEU A 143 -14.14 12.58 14.19
C LEU A 143 -13.86 11.09 13.93
N SER A 144 -13.69 10.31 15.00
CA SER A 144 -13.49 8.86 14.90
C SER A 144 -14.68 8.15 14.24
N HIS A 145 -15.90 8.57 14.57
CA HIS A 145 -17.11 8.03 13.94
C HIS A 145 -17.21 8.39 12.46
N TYR A 146 -16.86 9.61 12.08
CA TYR A 146 -16.79 10.03 10.68
C TYR A 146 -15.76 9.21 9.91
N LEU A 147 -14.52 9.13 10.41
CA LEU A 147 -13.42 8.39 9.75
C LEU A 147 -13.71 6.90 9.64
N SER A 148 -14.32 6.27 10.65
CA SER A 148 -14.65 4.84 10.62
C SER A 148 -15.74 4.47 9.62
N ARG A 149 -16.49 5.46 9.13
CA ARG A 149 -17.49 5.28 8.07
C ARG A 149 -16.97 5.70 6.69
N SER A 150 -15.84 6.39 6.62
CA SER A 150 -15.21 6.83 5.36
C SER A 150 -14.58 5.66 4.59
N VAL A 151 -14.42 5.85 3.28
CA VAL A 151 -13.78 4.88 2.38
C VAL A 151 -12.35 5.33 2.08
N PHE A 152 -11.43 4.37 2.05
CA PHE A 152 -10.02 4.57 1.73
C PHE A 152 -9.64 3.69 0.55
N VAL A 153 -9.03 4.27 -0.48
CA VAL A 153 -8.50 3.53 -1.63
C VAL A 153 -7.01 3.80 -1.72
N ILE A 154 -6.22 2.73 -1.76
CA ILE A 154 -4.77 2.78 -1.92
C ILE A 154 -4.44 2.04 -3.21
N ALA A 155 -4.05 2.76 -4.25
CA ALA A 155 -3.66 2.23 -5.56
C ALA A 155 -2.27 2.77 -5.94
N ILE A 156 -1.26 2.34 -5.20
CA ILE A 156 0.14 2.66 -5.46
C ILE A 156 0.86 1.45 -6.04
N GLY A 157 1.69 1.67 -7.05
CA GLY A 157 2.41 0.60 -7.73
C GLY A 157 3.43 -0.04 -6.79
N SER A 158 3.26 -1.34 -6.50
CA SER A 158 4.27 -2.19 -5.88
C SER A 158 3.93 -3.66 -6.08
N THR A 159 4.95 -4.46 -6.38
CA THR A 159 4.81 -5.92 -6.42
C THR A 159 5.28 -6.47 -5.09
N PHE A 160 4.34 -7.00 -4.30
CA PHE A 160 4.63 -7.60 -3.00
C PHE A 160 4.61 -9.12 -3.09
N PHE A 161 5.36 -9.77 -2.20
CA PHE A 161 5.14 -11.17 -1.84
C PHE A 161 4.84 -11.25 -0.33
N ARG A 162 3.96 -12.17 0.06
CA ARG A 162 3.77 -12.57 1.45
C ARG A 162 4.76 -13.67 1.77
N ALA A 163 5.63 -13.45 2.76
CA ALA A 163 6.50 -14.48 3.31
C ALA A 163 5.84 -15.13 4.54
N ASP A 164 5.50 -16.41 4.44
CA ASP A 164 4.84 -17.15 5.52
C ASP A 164 5.86 -17.89 6.40
N GLY A 165 6.48 -17.14 7.31
CA GLY A 165 7.46 -17.71 8.26
C GLY A 165 6.85 -18.64 9.29
N TYR A 166 5.57 -18.46 9.64
CA TYR A 166 4.90 -19.30 10.63
C TYR A 166 4.68 -20.70 10.09
N THR A 167 4.06 -20.82 8.91
CA THR A 167 3.76 -22.12 8.32
C THR A 167 5.04 -22.91 8.01
N GLU A 168 6.09 -22.22 7.54
CA GLU A 168 7.40 -22.85 7.30
C GLU A 168 8.03 -23.37 8.60
N SER A 169 8.10 -22.53 9.64
CA SER A 169 8.67 -22.91 10.94
C SER A 169 7.85 -24.02 11.62
N TYR A 170 6.53 -23.98 11.48
CA TYR A 170 5.64 -25.02 11.99
C TYR A 170 5.86 -26.35 11.26
N ALA A 171 6.07 -26.34 9.94
CA ALA A 171 6.40 -27.54 9.18
C ALA A 171 7.75 -28.16 9.63
N GLN A 172 8.77 -27.32 9.88
CA GLN A 172 10.05 -27.76 10.45
C GLN A 172 9.89 -28.35 11.85
N PHE A 173 8.97 -27.83 12.67
CA PHE A 173 8.68 -28.37 13.99
C PHE A 173 7.92 -29.70 13.94
N GLN A 174 6.99 -29.87 12.99
CA GLN A 174 6.17 -31.07 12.85
C GLN A 174 6.94 -32.27 12.28
N ASP A 175 7.86 -32.03 11.35
CA ASP A 175 8.67 -33.07 10.72
C ASP A 175 10.16 -32.67 10.69
N PRO A 176 10.82 -32.56 11.85
CA PRO A 176 12.17 -32.02 11.92
C PRO A 176 13.20 -32.84 11.15
N VAL A 177 13.03 -34.16 11.12
CA VAL A 177 13.94 -35.07 10.41
C VAL A 177 13.96 -34.77 8.91
N LYS A 178 12.80 -34.49 8.30
CA LYS A 178 12.70 -34.07 6.89
C LYS A 178 13.49 -32.80 6.60
N TYR A 179 13.57 -31.89 7.56
CA TYR A 179 14.27 -30.60 7.42
C TYR A 179 15.71 -30.64 7.96
N GLY A 180 16.20 -31.80 8.41
CA GLY A 180 17.58 -31.99 8.86
C GLY A 180 17.82 -31.65 10.33
N PHE A 181 16.78 -31.62 11.16
CA PHE A 181 16.87 -31.38 12.59
C PHE A 181 16.57 -32.65 13.39
N SER A 182 17.27 -32.84 14.50
CA SER A 182 16.99 -33.89 15.49
C SER A 182 16.50 -33.32 16.82
N GLU A 183 16.74 -32.04 17.09
CA GLU A 183 16.40 -31.36 18.35
C GLU A 183 15.54 -30.10 18.11
N VAL A 184 14.26 -30.14 18.50
CA VAL A 184 13.33 -29.00 18.30
C VAL A 184 12.89 -28.31 19.58
N ARG A 185 13.18 -28.90 20.75
CA ARG A 185 12.76 -28.39 22.06
C ARG A 185 13.91 -27.83 22.88
N THR A 186 15.12 -28.29 22.60
CA THR A 186 16.33 -27.89 23.32
C THR A 186 17.07 -26.85 22.47
N PRO A 187 17.33 -25.64 22.98
CA PRO A 187 18.13 -24.64 22.27
C PRO A 187 19.63 -24.99 22.28
N CYS A 188 20.41 -24.35 21.40
CA CYS A 188 21.87 -24.56 21.30
C CYS A 188 22.66 -24.11 22.54
N CYS A 189 22.05 -23.44 23.53
CA CYS A 189 22.72 -22.87 24.70
C CYS A 189 21.79 -22.86 25.91
N ALA A 190 22.35 -22.71 27.11
CA ALA A 190 21.55 -22.41 28.30
C ALA A 190 20.94 -21.00 28.17
N VAL A 191 19.64 -20.89 28.43
CA VAL A 191 18.87 -19.66 28.24
C VAL A 191 18.56 -18.97 29.57
N GLY A 192 18.62 -17.64 29.58
CA GLY A 192 18.22 -16.81 30.70
C GLY A 192 16.72 -16.49 30.72
N ALA A 193 16.29 -15.65 31.65
CA ALA A 193 14.89 -15.25 31.79
C ALA A 193 14.28 -14.56 30.55
N LEU A 194 15.13 -13.99 29.68
CA LEU A 194 14.72 -13.37 28.41
C LEU A 194 14.63 -14.36 27.24
N GLY A 195 14.94 -15.65 27.47
CA GLY A 195 15.01 -16.66 26.42
C GLY A 195 16.30 -16.62 25.60
N THR A 196 17.18 -15.65 25.79
CA THR A 196 18.48 -15.56 25.10
C THR A 196 19.54 -16.41 25.79
N CYS A 197 20.60 -16.78 25.06
CA CYS A 197 21.76 -17.46 25.64
C CYS A 197 22.37 -16.68 26.83
N LEU A 198 22.85 -17.39 27.84
CA LEU A 198 23.63 -16.80 28.93
C LEU A 198 25.03 -16.39 28.44
N PRO A 199 25.56 -15.21 28.85
CA PRO A 199 26.89 -14.77 28.46
C PRO A 199 27.99 -15.75 28.88
N GLY A 200 28.96 -16.01 28.00
CA GLY A 200 30.11 -16.87 28.27
C GLY A 200 29.82 -18.37 28.24
N GLN A 201 28.62 -18.79 27.85
CA GLN A 201 28.31 -20.19 27.58
C GLN A 201 28.78 -20.61 26.20
N GLU A 202 29.40 -21.78 26.11
CA GLU A 202 29.70 -22.41 24.84
C GLU A 202 28.42 -23.07 24.29
N PRO A 203 28.05 -22.82 23.02
CA PRO A 203 26.92 -23.51 22.42
C PRO A 203 27.25 -24.99 22.14
N TYR A 204 26.22 -25.82 21.98
CA TYR A 204 26.40 -27.21 21.55
C TYR A 204 27.18 -27.29 20.23
N THR A 205 27.99 -28.35 20.11
CA THR A 205 28.98 -28.50 19.05
C THR A 205 28.34 -28.54 17.65
N ASP A 206 27.24 -29.28 17.50
CA ASP A 206 26.49 -29.34 16.25
C ASP A 206 25.19 -28.54 16.35
N ARG A 207 25.30 -27.25 15.98
CA ARG A 207 24.18 -26.31 15.98
C ARG A 207 23.14 -26.63 14.90
N ASN A 208 23.50 -27.38 13.87
CA ASN A 208 22.57 -27.66 12.75
C ASN A 208 21.56 -28.76 13.11
N ASN A 209 21.82 -29.54 14.14
CA ASN A 209 20.87 -30.51 14.68
C ASN A 209 19.69 -29.87 15.41
N HIS A 210 19.84 -28.61 15.83
CA HIS A 210 18.84 -27.88 16.61
C HIS A 210 18.02 -26.94 15.74
N LEU A 211 16.72 -26.81 16.03
CA LEU A 211 15.87 -25.83 15.37
C LEU A 211 16.15 -24.39 15.87
N TYR A 212 16.42 -24.26 17.18
CA TYR A 212 16.61 -22.97 17.83
C TYR A 212 18.03 -22.79 18.39
N TYR A 213 18.57 -21.60 18.19
CA TYR A 213 19.87 -21.19 18.71
C TYR A 213 19.78 -20.83 20.21
N ASP A 214 18.75 -20.07 20.58
CA ASP A 214 18.35 -19.82 21.96
C ASP A 214 16.86 -20.14 22.14
N GLY A 215 16.20 -19.68 23.18
CA GLY A 215 14.80 -20.00 23.46
C GLY A 215 13.78 -19.39 22.49
N VAL A 216 14.19 -18.47 21.60
CA VAL A 216 13.28 -17.76 20.70
C VAL A 216 13.81 -17.55 19.27
N HIS A 217 15.14 -17.58 19.08
CA HIS A 217 15.78 -17.34 17.78
C HIS A 217 16.19 -18.66 17.11
N PRO A 218 15.95 -18.80 15.79
CA PRO A 218 16.29 -20.00 15.05
C PRO A 218 17.79 -20.09 14.75
N VAL A 219 18.29 -21.30 14.48
CA VAL A 219 19.66 -21.50 13.99
C VAL A 219 19.84 -21.00 12.55
N GLN A 220 21.08 -20.86 12.11
CA GLN A 220 21.42 -20.44 10.75
C GLN A 220 20.76 -21.32 9.67
N LEU A 221 20.69 -22.64 9.89
CA LEU A 221 20.11 -23.57 8.92
C LEU A 221 18.63 -23.28 8.64
N VAL A 222 17.84 -22.95 9.67
CA VAL A 222 16.43 -22.54 9.52
C VAL A 222 16.33 -21.28 8.67
N ASN A 223 17.14 -20.25 8.98
CA ASN A 223 17.16 -19.00 8.23
C ASN A 223 17.56 -19.22 6.76
N TYR A 224 18.55 -20.09 6.50
CA TYR A 224 18.97 -20.47 5.15
C TYR A 224 17.84 -21.15 4.37
N GLN A 225 17.15 -22.12 4.98
CA GLN A 225 16.04 -22.83 4.34
C GLN A 225 14.88 -21.88 4.01
N PHE A 226 14.50 -21.01 4.95
CA PHE A 226 13.48 -19.99 4.73
C PHE A 226 13.84 -19.05 3.58
N ALA A 227 15.06 -18.48 3.61
CA ALA A 227 15.52 -17.56 2.58
C ALA A 227 15.57 -18.22 1.19
N ARG A 228 16.08 -19.45 1.10
CA ARG A 228 16.10 -20.23 -0.16
C ARG A 228 14.69 -20.48 -0.69
N ASN A 229 13.77 -20.93 0.17
CA ASN A 229 12.41 -21.26 -0.22
C ASN A 229 11.60 -20.01 -0.57
N CYS A 230 11.87 -18.88 0.07
CA CYS A 230 11.29 -17.59 -0.32
C CYS A 230 11.91 -17.03 -1.61
N PHE A 231 13.19 -17.30 -1.87
CA PHE A 231 13.89 -16.77 -3.04
C PHE A 231 13.46 -17.43 -4.35
N SER A 232 13.33 -18.76 -4.37
CA SER A 232 13.03 -19.52 -5.59
C SER A 232 11.90 -20.54 -5.48
N GLY A 233 11.35 -20.77 -4.27
CA GLY A 233 10.23 -21.70 -4.05
C GLY A 233 8.87 -21.13 -4.45
N SER A 234 7.80 -21.87 -4.15
CA SER A 234 6.42 -21.50 -4.53
C SER A 234 5.43 -21.45 -3.36
N THR A 235 5.86 -21.85 -2.16
CA THR A 235 4.97 -22.02 -0.99
C THR A 235 5.22 -20.99 0.11
N VAL A 236 6.50 -20.65 0.38
CA VAL A 236 6.87 -19.72 1.45
C VAL A 236 6.58 -18.27 1.06
N CYS A 237 6.90 -17.88 -0.19
CA CYS A 237 6.67 -16.54 -0.71
C CYS A 237 5.69 -16.57 -1.88
N THR A 238 4.54 -15.93 -1.70
CA THR A 238 3.39 -15.99 -2.61
C THR A 238 2.79 -14.60 -2.88
N PRO A 239 2.17 -14.34 -4.05
CA PRO A 239 1.98 -15.26 -5.18
C PRO A 239 3.23 -15.46 -6.05
N ILE A 240 4.29 -14.68 -5.81
CA ILE A 240 5.58 -14.81 -6.50
C ILE A 240 6.72 -14.86 -5.49
N ASN A 241 7.84 -15.48 -5.87
CA ASN A 241 9.07 -15.51 -5.06
C ASN A 241 9.98 -14.31 -5.33
N ILE A 242 11.02 -14.12 -4.50
CA ILE A 242 11.93 -12.96 -4.63
C ILE A 242 12.61 -12.94 -6.00
N ARG A 243 12.98 -14.09 -6.56
CA ARG A 243 13.59 -14.16 -7.90
C ARG A 243 12.62 -13.68 -8.99
N GLN A 244 11.37 -14.12 -8.94
CA GLN A 244 10.31 -13.68 -9.87
C GLN A 244 10.00 -12.20 -9.70
N LEU A 245 10.01 -11.68 -8.48
CA LEU A 245 9.89 -10.25 -8.19
C LEU A 245 11.04 -9.48 -8.83
N ALA A 246 12.29 -9.93 -8.64
CA ALA A 246 13.48 -9.29 -9.20
C ALA A 246 13.48 -9.24 -10.73
N PHE A 247 12.87 -10.21 -11.40
CA PHE A 247 12.69 -10.20 -12.87
C PHE A 247 11.55 -9.27 -13.35
N LYS A 248 10.76 -8.69 -12.44
CA LYS A 248 9.67 -7.75 -12.73
C LYS A 248 10.03 -6.30 -12.43
N LEU A 249 11.19 -6.05 -11.83
CA LEU A 249 11.81 -4.74 -11.67
C LEU A 249 12.62 -4.40 -12.93
#